data_AF-A0AAD6KZI7-F1
#
_entry.id   AF-A0AAD6KZI7-F1
#
_cell.length_a   1.000
_cell.length_b   1.000
_cell.length_c   1.000
_cell.angle_alpha   90.00
_cell.angle_beta   90.00
_cell.angle_gamma   90.00
#
_symmetry.space_group_name_H-M   'P 1'
#
loop_
_entity.id
_entity.type
_entity.pdbx_description
1 polymer ?
#
loop_
_entity_poly.entity_id
_entity_poly.type
_entity_poly.pdbx_seq_one_letter_code
_entity_poly.pdbx_strand_id
1 'polypeptide(L)'
;MLLAANCMQSITQLFKKDNKPEKEYGSTAKLLSDFDMLNQMHLHPLVGAYYDFGNHTEKVRLSWKETRVGTRELVRDVLEQPVPRFVPHIGYVSLFPFMGKIIPSDSWILGKQLDLITNSTVFWTDYGLRSLSKTSSLYMKYNTEHDAPYWRGSIWMNMNYMVLSALYHYSKEDGPYSDRARVIYDDLRGNLIRNVVRNYHQTGFLWEQYDQRNGKGKGARLFTGWTSLVLLIMSEAYT
;
A
#
# COMPACT_ATOMS: atom_id res chain seq x y z
N MET A 1 13.55 -3.12 -2.38
CA MET A 1 14.86 -3.62 -2.85
C MET A 1 14.74 -4.57 -4.04
N LEU A 2 13.86 -5.57 -4.01
CA LEU A 2 13.70 -6.52 -5.12
C LEU A 2 13.50 -5.86 -6.48
N LEU A 3 12.53 -4.95 -6.61
CA LEU A 3 12.25 -4.26 -7.88
C LEU A 3 13.51 -3.58 -8.45
N ALA A 4 14.28 -2.89 -7.60
CA ALA A 4 15.52 -2.24 -8.04
C ALA A 4 16.57 -3.26 -8.49
N ALA A 5 16.74 -4.38 -7.76
CA ALA A 5 17.66 -5.45 -8.15
C ALA A 5 17.27 -6.07 -9.50
N ASN A 6 15.97 -6.33 -9.73
CA ASN A 6 15.44 -6.81 -11.00
C ASN A 6 15.70 -5.81 -12.13
N CYS A 7 15.40 -4.53 -11.93
CA CYS A 7 15.66 -3.49 -12.94
C CYS A 7 17.15 -3.42 -13.30
N MET A 8 18.03 -3.42 -12.30
CA MET A 8 19.48 -3.38 -12.55
C MET A 8 19.97 -4.65 -13.25
N GLN A 9 19.45 -5.83 -12.91
CA GLN A 9 19.74 -7.07 -13.62
C GLN A 9 19.30 -6.99 -15.09
N SER A 10 18.08 -6.52 -15.37
CA SER A 10 17.58 -6.37 -16.74
C SER A 10 18.41 -5.36 -17.54
N ILE A 11 18.82 -4.24 -16.93
CA ILE A 11 19.72 -3.25 -17.53
C ILE A 11 21.07 -3.91 -17.86
N THR A 12 21.67 -4.64 -16.92
CA THR A 12 22.94 -5.35 -17.13
C THR A 12 22.84 -6.35 -18.30
N GLN A 13 21.76 -7.13 -18.36
CA GLN A 13 21.52 -8.09 -19.45
C GLN A 13 21.38 -7.40 -20.81
N LEU A 14 20.73 -6.23 -20.86
CA LEU A 14 20.58 -5.46 -22.10
C LEU A 14 21.92 -4.93 -22.62
N PHE A 15 22.82 -4.49 -21.73
CA PHE A 15 24.10 -3.88 -22.11
C PHE A 15 25.21 -4.89 -22.44
N LYS A 16 24.95 -6.22 -22.43
CA LYS A 16 25.89 -7.31 -22.80
C LYS A 16 27.34 -7.04 -22.37
N LYS A 17 27.57 -6.69 -21.10
CA LYS A 17 28.95 -6.49 -20.64
C LYS A 17 29.68 -7.82 -20.60
N ASP A 18 30.64 -7.96 -21.50
CA ASP A 18 31.64 -9.02 -21.54
C ASP A 18 32.22 -9.29 -20.15
N ASN A 19 31.99 -10.51 -19.65
CA ASN A 19 32.86 -11.30 -18.78
C ASN A 19 33.76 -10.52 -17.80
N LYS A 20 33.17 -9.65 -16.97
CA LYS A 20 33.79 -9.23 -15.71
C LYS A 20 32.96 -9.79 -14.56
N PRO A 21 33.59 -10.21 -13.45
CA PRO A 21 32.87 -10.72 -12.28
C PRO A 21 32.08 -9.57 -11.67
N GLU A 22 30.87 -9.36 -12.18
CA GLU A 22 29.99 -8.28 -11.78
C GLU A 22 29.47 -8.52 -10.37
N LYS A 23 29.33 -7.45 -9.58
CA LYS A 23 28.51 -7.47 -8.37
C LYS A 23 27.09 -7.88 -8.79
N GLU A 24 26.74 -9.14 -8.58
CA GLU A 24 25.58 -9.77 -9.21
C GLU A 24 24.26 -9.24 -8.63
N TYR A 25 23.67 -8.24 -9.29
CA TYR A 25 22.28 -7.86 -9.05
C TYR A 25 21.33 -9.05 -9.27
N GLY A 26 21.68 -10.00 -10.14
CA GLY A 26 20.91 -11.24 -10.33
C GLY A 26 20.87 -12.14 -9.11
N SER A 27 21.99 -12.33 -8.40
CA SER A 27 22.02 -13.08 -7.14
C SER A 27 21.24 -12.36 -6.03
N THR A 28 21.31 -11.02 -6.00
CA THR A 28 20.51 -10.21 -5.07
C THR A 28 19.01 -10.29 -5.39
N ALA A 29 18.64 -10.21 -6.67
CA ALA A 29 17.27 -10.34 -7.14
C ALA A 29 16.71 -11.71 -6.76
N LYS A 30 17.44 -12.79 -7.04
CA LYS A 30 17.06 -14.17 -6.68
C LYS A 30 16.82 -14.31 -5.18
N LEU A 31 17.72 -13.79 -4.35
CA LEU A 31 17.58 -13.83 -2.89
C LEU A 31 16.33 -13.08 -2.43
N LEU A 32 16.09 -11.88 -2.97
CA LEU A 32 14.97 -11.02 -2.55
C LEU A 32 13.62 -11.45 -3.13
N SER A 33 13.61 -12.27 -4.19
CA SER A 33 12.42 -12.88 -4.77
C SER A 33 12.03 -14.21 -4.12
N ASP A 34 12.85 -14.72 -3.19
CA ASP A 34 12.55 -15.96 -2.47
C ASP A 34 11.27 -15.79 -1.65
N PHE A 35 10.21 -16.45 -2.11
CA PHE A 35 8.88 -16.32 -1.56
C PHE A 35 8.78 -16.93 -0.15
N ASP A 36 9.48 -18.03 0.11
CA ASP A 36 9.47 -18.70 1.40
C ASP A 36 10.22 -17.87 2.44
N MET A 37 11.35 -17.28 2.05
CA MET A 37 12.10 -16.33 2.89
C MET A 37 11.24 -15.10 3.22
N LEU A 38 10.56 -14.51 2.21
CA LEU A 38 9.65 -13.39 2.43
C LEU A 38 8.54 -13.76 3.42
N ASN A 39 7.94 -14.94 3.27
CA ASN A 39 6.88 -15.42 4.15
C ASN A 39 7.38 -15.65 5.57
N GLN A 40 8.55 -16.27 5.74
CA GLN A 40 9.16 -16.49 7.03
C GLN A 40 9.41 -15.18 7.79
N MET A 41 9.80 -14.12 7.08
CA MET A 41 10.16 -12.84 7.69
C MET A 41 8.95 -11.93 7.97
N HIS A 42 7.93 -11.94 7.11
CA HIS A 42 6.91 -10.89 7.09
C HIS A 42 5.46 -11.38 7.10
N LEU A 43 5.19 -12.64 6.77
CA LEU A 43 3.81 -13.13 6.70
C LEU A 43 3.30 -13.54 8.08
N HIS A 44 2.16 -12.98 8.48
CA HIS A 44 1.44 -13.51 9.62
C HIS A 44 0.57 -14.70 9.18
N PRO A 45 0.84 -15.94 9.64
CA PRO A 45 0.29 -17.16 9.03
C PRO A 45 -1.24 -17.26 9.15
N LEU A 46 -1.82 -16.80 10.27
CA LEU A 46 -3.27 -16.88 10.48
C LEU A 46 -4.07 -15.81 9.72
N VAL A 47 -3.51 -14.61 9.58
CA VAL A 47 -4.19 -13.47 8.94
C VAL A 47 -3.99 -13.51 7.43
N GLY A 48 -2.87 -14.09 6.97
CA GLY A 48 -2.49 -14.06 5.55
C GLY A 48 -2.10 -12.67 5.07
N ALA A 49 -1.63 -11.80 5.98
CA ALA A 49 -1.19 -10.44 5.70
C ALA A 49 0.30 -10.27 6.02
N TYR A 50 0.96 -9.39 5.28
CA TYR A 50 2.35 -9.03 5.52
C TYR A 50 2.45 -7.85 6.49
N TYR A 51 3.43 -7.93 7.40
CA TYR A 51 3.67 -6.93 8.43
C TYR A 51 5.15 -6.56 8.52
N ASP A 52 5.38 -5.33 8.97
CA ASP A 52 6.69 -4.94 9.50
C ASP A 52 6.93 -5.63 10.84
N PHE A 53 8.20 -5.85 11.19
CA PHE A 53 8.62 -6.41 12.47
C PHE A 53 9.54 -5.44 13.19
N GLY A 54 9.35 -5.26 14.50
CA GLY A 54 10.20 -4.37 15.28
C GLY A 54 9.88 -4.37 16.77
N ASN A 55 10.63 -3.57 17.53
CA ASN A 55 10.38 -3.37 18.96
C ASN A 55 9.16 -2.45 19.15
N HIS A 56 7.99 -3.01 19.41
CA HIS A 56 6.70 -2.30 19.30
C HIS A 56 5.77 -2.51 20.49
N THR A 57 4.92 -1.50 20.73
CA THR A 57 3.79 -1.54 21.69
C THR A 57 2.61 -0.74 21.14
N GLU A 58 1.41 -1.32 21.19
CA GLU A 58 0.15 -0.63 20.87
C GLU A 58 -0.34 0.26 22.01
N LYS A 59 0.24 0.14 23.22
CA LYS A 59 -0.19 0.89 24.40
C LYS A 59 0.51 2.25 24.45
N VAL A 60 0.16 3.09 23.50
CA VAL A 60 0.64 4.48 23.41
C VAL A 60 -0.53 5.43 23.25
N ARG A 61 -0.39 6.65 23.73
CA ARG A 61 -1.38 7.72 23.52
C ARG A 61 -0.70 9.08 23.48
N LEU A 62 -1.38 10.05 22.90
CA LEU A 62 -1.01 11.46 23.04
C LEU A 62 -1.72 12.03 24.27
N SER A 63 -0.99 12.73 25.13
CA SER A 63 -1.52 13.39 26.32
C SER A 63 -0.94 14.80 26.46
N TRP A 64 -1.76 15.72 26.97
CA TRP A 64 -1.34 17.08 27.23
C TRP A 64 -0.60 17.15 28.57
N LYS A 65 0.63 17.66 28.56
CA LYS A 65 1.41 17.91 29.78
C LYS A 65 1.75 19.39 29.91
N GLU A 66 1.73 19.88 31.15
CA GLU A 66 2.20 21.22 31.47
C GLU A 66 3.73 21.28 31.40
N THR A 67 4.24 22.36 30.82
CA THR A 67 5.67 22.67 30.79
C THR A 67 6.03 23.54 31.99
N ARG A 68 7.34 23.63 32.28
CA ARG A 68 7.86 24.48 33.37
C ARG A 68 7.56 25.97 33.21
N VAL A 69 7.17 26.40 32.00
CA VAL A 69 6.91 27.80 31.65
C VAL A 69 5.40 28.10 31.58
N GLY A 70 4.55 27.16 32.04
CA GLY A 70 3.10 27.34 32.09
C GLY A 70 2.37 27.13 30.75
N THR A 71 3.06 26.62 29.72
CA THR A 71 2.43 26.20 28.46
C THR A 71 2.03 24.73 28.53
N ARG A 72 1.20 24.25 27.58
CA ARG A 72 0.88 22.83 27.44
C ARG A 72 1.47 22.29 26.15
N GLU A 73 2.00 21.08 26.21
CA GLU A 73 2.52 20.35 25.04
C GLU A 73 1.85 18.99 24.93
N LEU A 74 1.52 18.60 23.70
CA LEU A 74 0.98 17.28 23.41
C LEU A 74 2.14 16.30 23.22
N VAL A 75 2.33 15.40 24.19
CA VAL A 75 3.43 14.42 24.19
C VAL A 75 2.92 13.00 24.07
N ARG A 76 3.78 12.10 23.57
CA ARG A 76 3.48 10.66 23.53
C ARG A 76 3.79 10.03 24.88
N ASP A 77 2.79 9.39 25.46
CA ASP A 77 2.94 8.48 26.59
C ASP A 77 3.07 7.04 26.10
N VAL A 78 4.02 6.31 26.70
CA VAL A 78 4.19 4.86 26.53
C VAL A 78 3.69 4.18 27.80
N LEU A 79 2.63 3.39 27.68
CA LEU A 79 1.93 2.77 28.81
C LEU A 79 2.34 1.31 29.03
N GLU A 80 3.01 0.68 28.08
CA GLU A 80 3.56 -0.68 28.16
C GLU A 80 4.92 -0.70 27.46
N GLN A 81 5.89 -1.41 28.02
CA GLN A 81 7.20 -1.57 27.40
C GLN A 81 7.08 -2.23 26.02
N PRO A 82 7.72 -1.70 24.97
CA PRO A 82 7.74 -2.36 23.67
C PRO A 82 8.52 -3.67 23.73
N VAL A 83 8.13 -4.62 22.88
CA VAL A 83 8.88 -5.88 22.68
C VAL A 83 8.98 -6.19 21.19
N PRO A 84 9.94 -7.03 20.75
CA PRO A 84 10.02 -7.51 19.37
C PRO A 84 8.75 -8.26 18.96
N ARG A 85 8.00 -7.74 17.98
CA ARG A 85 6.78 -8.35 17.43
C ARG A 85 6.47 -7.77 16.04
N PHE A 86 5.49 -8.36 15.36
CA PHE A 86 4.87 -7.72 14.20
C PHE A 86 4.15 -6.44 14.62
N VAL A 87 4.30 -5.38 13.82
CA VAL A 87 3.59 -4.10 13.99
C VAL A 87 2.19 -4.28 13.41
N PRO A 88 1.10 -4.29 14.22
CA PRO A 88 -0.20 -4.80 13.80
C PRO A 88 -1.02 -3.76 13.02
N HIS A 89 -0.47 -3.23 11.93
CA HIS A 89 -1.09 -2.20 11.10
C HIS A 89 -1.20 -2.67 9.66
N ILE A 90 -2.40 -3.14 9.31
CA ILE A 90 -2.72 -3.48 7.91
C ILE A 90 -2.95 -2.18 7.15
N GLY A 91 -2.17 -1.97 6.09
CA GLY A 91 -2.22 -0.80 5.24
C GLY A 91 -1.59 -1.09 3.87
N TYR A 92 -1.36 -0.06 3.06
CA TYR A 92 -0.70 -0.27 1.77
C TYR A 92 0.64 -1.02 1.88
N VAL A 93 1.39 -0.83 2.97
CA VAL A 93 2.64 -1.56 3.25
C VAL A 93 2.42 -3.08 3.21
N SER A 94 1.32 -3.56 3.80
CA SER A 94 0.96 -4.99 3.78
C SER A 94 0.68 -5.55 2.40
N LEU A 95 0.38 -4.69 1.41
CA LEU A 95 0.10 -5.08 0.03
C LEU A 95 1.36 -5.02 -0.87
N PHE A 96 2.54 -4.65 -0.37
CA PHE A 96 3.73 -4.53 -1.23
C PHE A 96 4.11 -5.83 -1.95
N PRO A 97 4.06 -7.01 -1.32
CA PRO A 97 4.28 -8.26 -2.04
C PRO A 97 3.26 -8.51 -3.17
N PHE A 98 2.00 -8.16 -2.94
CA PHE A 98 0.94 -8.22 -3.95
C PHE A 98 1.18 -7.22 -5.08
N MET A 99 1.43 -5.95 -4.76
CA MET A 99 1.74 -4.88 -5.74
C MET A 99 2.99 -5.18 -6.56
N GLY A 100 3.98 -5.86 -5.96
CA GLY A 100 5.21 -6.29 -6.61
C GLY A 100 5.07 -7.56 -7.44
N LYS A 101 3.87 -8.16 -7.50
CA LYS A 101 3.59 -9.41 -8.24
C LYS A 101 4.50 -10.57 -7.80
N ILE A 102 4.92 -10.58 -6.52
CA ILE A 102 5.85 -11.57 -5.97
C ILE A 102 5.13 -12.87 -5.59
N ILE A 103 3.84 -12.77 -5.26
CA ILE A 103 3.03 -13.90 -4.80
C ILE A 103 2.70 -14.81 -5.98
N PRO A 104 3.00 -16.12 -5.94
CA PRO A 104 2.60 -17.06 -6.99
C PRO A 104 1.09 -17.08 -7.22
N SER A 105 0.65 -17.25 -8.48
CA SER A 105 -0.77 -17.20 -8.88
C SER A 105 -1.62 -18.32 -8.30
N ASP A 106 -1.00 -19.44 -7.91
CA ASP A 106 -1.61 -20.61 -7.28
C ASP A 106 -1.55 -20.58 -5.74
N SER A 107 -0.83 -19.62 -5.16
CA SER A 107 -0.65 -19.53 -3.71
C SER A 107 -1.94 -19.16 -2.98
N TRP A 108 -2.25 -19.89 -1.90
CA TRP A 108 -3.36 -19.53 -0.99
C TRP A 108 -3.22 -18.11 -0.40
N ILE A 109 -2.00 -17.58 -0.33
CA ILE A 109 -1.73 -16.22 0.15
C ILE A 109 -2.33 -15.20 -0.82
N LEU A 110 -2.32 -15.45 -2.13
CA LEU A 110 -2.98 -14.58 -3.12
C LEU A 110 -4.48 -14.47 -2.82
N GLY A 111 -5.13 -15.61 -2.56
CA GLY A 111 -6.53 -15.64 -2.13
C GLY A 111 -6.79 -14.76 -0.89
N LYS A 112 -5.90 -14.81 0.11
CA LYS A 112 -5.99 -13.94 1.30
C LYS A 112 -5.76 -12.46 1.00
N GLN A 113 -4.87 -12.11 0.08
CA GLN A 113 -4.71 -10.72 -0.34
C GLN A 113 -5.98 -10.18 -1.00
N LEU A 114 -6.63 -10.98 -1.86
CA LEU A 114 -7.90 -10.62 -2.47
C LEU A 114 -9.02 -10.47 -1.42
N ASP A 115 -9.05 -11.32 -0.39
CA ASP A 115 -9.97 -11.18 0.76
C ASP A 115 -9.76 -9.84 1.48
N LEU A 116 -8.51 -9.48 1.76
CA LEU A 116 -8.18 -8.23 2.44
C LEU A 116 -8.56 -7.01 1.61
N ILE A 117 -8.22 -7.00 0.31
CA ILE A 117 -8.49 -5.90 -0.62
C ILE A 117 -9.99 -5.61 -0.68
N THR A 118 -10.81 -6.66 -0.81
CA THR A 118 -12.27 -6.55 -0.94
C THR A 118 -12.99 -6.28 0.39
N ASN A 119 -12.30 -6.39 1.52
CA ASN A 119 -12.91 -6.18 2.82
C ASN A 119 -13.13 -4.68 3.12
N SER A 120 -14.39 -4.27 3.24
CA SER A 120 -14.81 -2.88 3.51
C SER A 120 -14.45 -2.37 4.91
N THR A 121 -14.18 -3.27 5.85
CA THR A 121 -13.63 -2.93 7.19
C THR A 121 -12.13 -2.71 7.17
N VAL A 122 -11.44 -3.20 6.14
CA VAL A 122 -9.99 -3.04 5.95
C VAL A 122 -9.74 -1.97 4.89
N PHE A 123 -9.69 -2.35 3.61
CA PHE A 123 -9.28 -1.49 2.51
C PHE A 123 -10.45 -0.87 1.74
N TRP A 124 -11.48 -1.66 1.44
CA TRP A 124 -12.42 -1.30 0.37
C TRP A 124 -13.31 -0.09 0.68
N THR A 125 -13.49 0.76 -0.33
CA THR A 125 -14.46 1.87 -0.37
C THR A 125 -15.02 2.01 -1.80
N ASP A 126 -16.11 2.76 -1.94
CA ASP A 126 -16.69 3.13 -3.25
C ASP A 126 -15.85 4.17 -4.01
N TYR A 127 -14.71 4.58 -3.47
CA TYR A 127 -13.84 5.64 -3.99
C TYR A 127 -12.39 5.18 -4.23
N GLY A 128 -12.06 3.92 -3.92
CA GLY A 128 -10.71 3.36 -3.92
C GLY A 128 -10.33 2.68 -2.60
N LEU A 129 -9.09 2.19 -2.48
CA LEU A 129 -8.59 1.54 -1.27
C LEU A 129 -8.05 2.55 -0.26
N ARG A 130 -8.29 2.32 1.03
CA ARG A 130 -7.74 3.13 2.13
C ARG A 130 -6.24 2.88 2.31
N SER A 131 -5.50 3.90 2.70
CA SER A 131 -4.07 3.72 3.01
C SER A 131 -3.80 2.89 4.26
N LEU A 132 -4.75 2.87 5.20
CA LEU A 132 -4.67 2.15 6.46
C LEU A 132 -6.05 1.59 6.83
N SER A 133 -6.06 0.36 7.33
CA SER A 133 -7.26 -0.34 7.78
C SER A 133 -8.03 0.44 8.84
N LYS A 134 -9.37 0.40 8.81
CA LYS A 134 -10.20 0.97 9.90
C LYS A 134 -9.97 0.27 11.24
N THR A 135 -9.48 -0.97 11.21
CA THR A 135 -9.18 -1.75 12.41
C THR A 135 -7.85 -1.36 13.07
N SER A 136 -7.01 -0.54 12.41
CA SER A 136 -5.78 -0.03 13.02
C SER A 136 -6.09 0.97 14.12
N SER A 137 -5.37 0.87 15.25
CA SER A 137 -5.40 1.86 16.34
C SER A 137 -4.99 3.27 15.89
N LEU A 138 -4.26 3.40 14.78
CA LEU A 138 -3.80 4.65 14.20
C LEU A 138 -4.74 5.22 13.12
N TYR A 139 -5.84 4.52 12.79
CA TYR A 139 -6.76 4.96 11.74
C TYR A 139 -7.32 6.37 12.03
N MET A 140 -7.10 7.29 11.10
CA MET A 140 -7.47 8.71 11.20
C MET A 140 -6.97 9.43 12.46
N LYS A 141 -5.92 8.92 13.12
CA LYS A 141 -5.30 9.58 14.28
C LYS A 141 -4.24 10.58 13.85
N TYR A 142 -4.23 11.73 14.50
CA TYR A 142 -3.16 12.71 14.40
C TYR A 142 -1.83 12.13 14.92
N ASN A 143 -0.71 12.61 14.39
CA ASN A 143 0.62 12.22 14.87
C ASN A 143 1.14 13.16 15.96
N THR A 144 0.84 14.45 15.83
CA THR A 144 1.10 15.52 16.80
C THR A 144 -0.13 16.42 16.88
N GLU A 145 -0.05 17.53 17.60
CA GLU A 145 -1.14 18.53 17.59
C GLU A 145 -1.45 19.05 16.18
N HIS A 146 -0.41 19.25 15.35
CA HIS A 146 -0.53 19.90 14.05
C HIS A 146 -0.44 18.94 12.87
N ASP A 147 0.04 17.71 13.09
CA ASP A 147 0.18 16.70 12.04
C ASP A 147 -1.08 15.83 11.93
N ALA A 148 -2.00 16.25 11.08
CA ALA A 148 -3.22 15.52 10.75
C ALA A 148 -2.93 14.15 10.09
N PRO A 149 -3.87 13.18 10.15
CA PRO A 149 -3.71 11.90 9.47
C PRO A 149 -3.57 12.07 7.96
N TYR A 150 -2.48 11.54 7.41
CA TYR A 150 -2.15 11.63 5.99
C TYR A 150 -2.24 10.25 5.31
N TRP A 151 -1.30 9.36 5.61
CA TRP A 151 -1.32 7.95 5.19
C TRP A 151 -2.06 7.04 6.18
N ARG A 152 -2.96 7.59 6.99
CA ARG A 152 -3.72 6.87 8.03
C ARG A 152 -5.20 6.67 7.70
N GLY A 153 -5.56 6.61 6.42
CA GLY A 153 -6.92 6.25 5.99
C GLY A 153 -7.33 6.80 4.63
N SER A 154 -6.74 7.92 4.19
CA SER A 154 -7.03 8.54 2.90
C SER A 154 -6.71 7.60 1.73
N ILE A 155 -7.33 7.88 0.58
CA ILE A 155 -7.15 7.12 -0.67
C ILE A 155 -6.13 7.84 -1.54
N TRP A 156 -5.18 7.10 -2.09
CA TRP A 156 -4.04 7.63 -2.84
C TRP A 156 -3.90 6.92 -4.18
N MET A 157 -3.77 7.70 -5.25
CA MET A 157 -3.83 7.17 -6.61
C MET A 157 -2.62 6.30 -6.98
N ASN A 158 -1.40 6.69 -6.56
CA ASN A 158 -0.19 5.91 -6.81
C ASN A 158 -0.28 4.47 -6.29
N MET A 159 -0.71 4.29 -5.04
CA MET A 159 -0.83 2.95 -4.44
C MET A 159 -1.98 2.16 -5.07
N ASN A 160 -3.11 2.82 -5.33
CA ASN A 160 -4.23 2.17 -6.02
C ASN A 160 -3.88 1.75 -7.47
N TYR A 161 -3.07 2.54 -8.18
CA TYR A 161 -2.54 2.18 -9.50
C TYR A 161 -1.69 0.90 -9.43
N MET A 162 -0.81 0.78 -8.43
CA MET A 162 0.01 -0.42 -8.23
C MET A 162 -0.85 -1.65 -7.91
N VAL A 163 -1.89 -1.49 -7.09
CA VAL A 163 -2.84 -2.57 -6.80
C VAL A 163 -3.63 -2.98 -8.05
N LEU A 164 -4.10 -2.02 -8.87
CA LEU A 164 -4.76 -2.32 -10.14
C LEU A 164 -3.81 -3.04 -11.12
N SER A 165 -2.55 -2.62 -11.23
CA SER A 165 -1.55 -3.28 -12.06
C SER A 165 -1.35 -4.74 -11.65
N ALA A 166 -1.31 -5.02 -10.35
CA ALA A 166 -1.21 -6.39 -9.84
C ALA A 166 -2.50 -7.19 -10.07
N LEU A 167 -3.68 -6.64 -9.80
CA LEU A 167 -4.96 -7.32 -10.08
C LEU A 167 -5.10 -7.65 -11.57
N TYR A 168 -4.74 -6.71 -12.45
CA TYR A 168 -4.75 -6.92 -13.89
C TYR A 168 -3.80 -8.03 -14.33
N HIS A 169 -2.59 -8.09 -13.76
CA HIS A 169 -1.66 -9.19 -13.97
C HIS A 169 -2.25 -10.53 -13.53
N TYR A 170 -2.69 -10.65 -12.27
CA TYR A 170 -3.26 -11.89 -11.75
C TYR A 170 -4.58 -12.31 -12.43
N SER A 171 -5.29 -11.38 -13.07
CA SER A 171 -6.48 -11.70 -13.88
C SER A 171 -6.16 -12.44 -15.18
N LYS A 172 -4.90 -12.38 -15.61
CA LYS A 172 -4.39 -12.98 -16.86
C LYS A 172 -3.49 -14.20 -16.63
N GLU A 173 -2.89 -14.31 -15.46
CA GLU A 173 -2.08 -15.48 -15.09
C GLU A 173 -2.98 -16.70 -14.88
N ASP A 174 -2.47 -17.87 -15.23
CA ASP A 174 -3.12 -19.14 -14.93
C ASP A 174 -3.09 -19.36 -13.40
N GLY A 175 -4.25 -19.67 -12.82
CA GLY A 175 -4.39 -19.91 -11.39
C GLY A 175 -5.83 -19.90 -10.92
N PRO A 176 -6.12 -20.44 -9.73
CA PRO A 176 -7.47 -20.56 -9.18
C PRO A 176 -8.13 -19.22 -8.83
N TYR A 177 -7.38 -18.11 -8.83
CA TYR A 177 -7.86 -16.79 -8.41
C TYR A 177 -8.02 -15.78 -9.55
N SER A 178 -7.78 -16.18 -10.81
CA SER A 178 -7.75 -15.25 -11.96
C SER A 178 -9.09 -14.54 -12.20
N ASP A 179 -10.19 -15.29 -12.24
CA ASP A 179 -11.55 -14.73 -12.36
C ASP A 179 -11.87 -13.76 -11.24
N ARG A 180 -11.47 -14.11 -10.01
CA ARG A 180 -11.70 -13.27 -8.83
C ARG A 180 -10.88 -11.97 -8.92
N ALA A 181 -9.62 -12.06 -9.35
CA ALA A 181 -8.78 -10.88 -9.56
C ALA A 181 -9.36 -9.94 -10.63
N ARG A 182 -9.93 -10.50 -11.71
CA ARG A 182 -10.63 -9.75 -12.77
C ARG A 182 -11.82 -8.94 -12.23
N VAL A 183 -12.71 -9.59 -11.48
CA VAL A 183 -13.89 -8.90 -10.90
C VAL A 183 -13.46 -7.75 -9.98
N ILE A 184 -12.49 -8.00 -9.10
CA ILE A 184 -11.98 -6.98 -8.16
C ILE A 184 -11.30 -5.83 -8.92
N TYR A 185 -10.55 -6.13 -9.98
CA TYR A 185 -9.95 -5.15 -10.87
C TYR A 185 -11.01 -4.22 -11.47
N ASP A 186 -12.04 -4.79 -12.10
CA ASP A 186 -13.09 -4.03 -12.78
C ASP A 186 -13.83 -3.08 -11.82
N ASP A 187 -14.20 -3.59 -10.64
CA ASP A 187 -14.89 -2.82 -9.61
C ASP A 187 -14.03 -1.68 -9.06
N LEU A 188 -12.77 -1.99 -8.68
CA LEU A 188 -11.86 -1.00 -8.11
C LEU A 188 -11.51 0.09 -9.14
N ARG A 189 -11.26 -0.31 -10.38
CA ARG A 189 -10.99 0.59 -11.49
C ARG A 189 -12.15 1.53 -11.72
N GLY A 190 -13.38 0.99 -11.76
CA GLY A 190 -14.60 1.78 -11.89
C GLY A 190 -14.76 2.80 -10.75
N ASN A 191 -14.54 2.38 -9.50
CA ASN A 191 -14.63 3.26 -8.32
C ASN A 191 -13.65 4.44 -8.39
N LEU A 192 -12.39 4.16 -8.75
CA LEU A 192 -11.35 5.18 -8.85
C LEU A 192 -11.64 6.19 -9.96
N ILE A 193 -11.96 5.71 -11.18
CA ILE A 193 -12.27 6.60 -12.32
C ILE A 193 -13.47 7.47 -11.99
N ARG A 194 -14.58 6.86 -11.54
CA ARG A 194 -15.81 7.62 -11.18
C ARG A 194 -15.52 8.69 -10.14
N ASN A 195 -14.76 8.36 -9.09
CA ASN A 195 -14.50 9.32 -8.03
C ASN A 195 -13.63 10.49 -8.49
N VAL A 196 -12.56 10.23 -9.24
CA VAL A 196 -11.68 11.28 -9.78
C VAL A 196 -12.43 12.18 -10.75
N VAL A 197 -13.16 11.60 -11.71
CA VAL A 197 -13.95 12.35 -12.71
C VAL A 197 -15.02 13.19 -12.04
N ARG A 198 -15.72 12.65 -11.03
CA ARG A 198 -16.70 13.40 -10.24
C ARG A 198 -16.07 14.61 -9.55
N ASN A 199 -14.91 14.45 -8.89
CA ASN A 199 -14.22 15.57 -8.25
C ASN A 199 -13.76 16.61 -9.27
N TYR A 200 -13.23 16.17 -10.41
CA TYR A 200 -12.81 17.08 -11.48
C TYR A 200 -13.98 17.91 -12.01
N HIS A 201 -15.14 17.30 -12.28
CA HIS A 201 -16.33 18.05 -12.71
C HIS A 201 -16.88 19.00 -11.64
N GLN A 202 -16.83 18.61 -10.36
CA GLN A 202 -17.36 19.41 -9.27
C GLN A 202 -16.45 20.58 -8.88
N THR A 203 -15.14 20.40 -8.95
CA THR A 203 -14.18 21.38 -8.41
C THR A 203 -13.22 21.95 -9.44
N GLY A 204 -13.14 21.37 -10.65
CA GLY A 204 -12.17 21.74 -11.69
C GLY A 204 -10.74 21.25 -11.43
N PHE A 205 -10.52 20.34 -10.46
CA PHE A 205 -9.17 19.97 -10.02
C PHE A 205 -8.99 18.46 -9.85
N LEU A 206 -7.75 18.02 -10.10
CA LEU A 206 -7.21 16.78 -9.54
C LEU A 206 -6.60 17.07 -8.18
N TRP A 207 -6.79 16.12 -7.25
CA TRP A 207 -6.38 16.23 -5.86
C TRP A 207 -5.32 15.19 -5.52
N GLU A 208 -4.51 15.53 -4.54
CA GLU A 208 -3.42 14.69 -4.05
C GLU A 208 -3.90 13.35 -3.47
N GLN A 209 -4.98 13.41 -2.69
CA GLN A 209 -5.62 12.28 -2.04
C GLN A 209 -7.15 12.50 -1.98
N TYR A 210 -7.89 11.44 -1.68
CA TYR A 210 -9.35 11.46 -1.59
C TYR A 210 -9.82 10.94 -0.23
N ASP A 211 -10.87 11.55 0.31
CA ASP A 211 -11.48 11.14 1.56
C ASP A 211 -12.18 9.77 1.42
N GLN A 212 -11.91 8.89 2.37
CA GLN A 212 -12.35 7.50 2.34
C GLN A 212 -13.82 7.27 2.75
N ARG A 213 -14.53 8.32 3.16
CA ARG A 213 -15.95 8.26 3.56
C ARG A 213 -16.86 8.83 2.48
N ASN A 214 -16.44 9.91 1.81
CA ASN A 214 -17.26 10.61 0.82
C ASN A 214 -16.59 10.79 -0.55
N GLY A 215 -15.31 10.41 -0.69
CA GLY A 215 -14.57 10.50 -1.93
C GLY A 215 -14.13 11.92 -2.32
N LYS A 216 -14.39 12.94 -1.49
CA LYS A 216 -13.99 14.32 -1.81
C LYS A 216 -12.47 14.46 -1.82
N GLY A 217 -11.97 15.22 -2.79
CA GLY A 217 -10.56 15.58 -2.87
C GLY A 217 -10.08 16.33 -1.63
N LYS A 218 -8.87 16.01 -1.17
CA LYS A 218 -8.23 16.59 0.02
C LYS A 218 -6.73 16.80 -0.24
N GLY A 219 -6.13 17.74 0.49
CA GLY A 219 -4.70 18.04 0.39
C GLY A 219 -4.43 19.02 -0.75
N ALA A 220 -3.27 18.88 -1.39
CA ALA A 220 -2.95 19.72 -2.55
C ALA A 220 -3.94 19.48 -3.70
N ARG A 221 -4.29 20.57 -4.39
CA ARG A 221 -5.10 20.56 -5.64
C ARG A 221 -4.22 20.97 -6.82
N LEU A 222 -4.76 20.88 -8.04
CA LEU A 222 -3.96 20.93 -9.27
C LEU A 222 -2.86 19.85 -9.23
N PHE A 223 -3.14 18.75 -8.54
CA PHE A 223 -2.18 17.70 -8.30
C PHE A 223 -2.15 16.77 -9.51
N THR A 224 -1.65 17.27 -10.64
CA THR A 224 -1.31 16.47 -11.82
C THR A 224 0.01 15.71 -11.64
N GLY A 225 0.39 15.42 -10.38
CA GLY A 225 1.42 14.46 -10.03
C GLY A 225 0.93 13.03 -10.23
N TRP A 226 1.06 12.16 -9.23
CA TRP A 226 0.61 10.77 -9.40
C TRP A 226 -0.90 10.59 -9.59
N THR A 227 -1.73 11.60 -9.32
CA THR A 227 -3.17 11.49 -9.64
C THR A 227 -3.41 11.44 -11.15
N SER A 228 -2.47 11.91 -11.96
CA SER A 228 -2.47 11.74 -13.43
C SER A 228 -2.42 10.28 -13.87
N LEU A 229 -2.02 9.34 -13.00
CA LEU A 229 -2.09 7.90 -13.28
C LEU A 229 -3.52 7.42 -13.58
N VAL A 230 -4.56 8.21 -13.25
CA VAL A 230 -5.94 7.94 -13.69
C VAL A 230 -6.04 7.76 -15.21
N LEU A 231 -5.20 8.45 -16.00
CA LEU A 231 -5.16 8.27 -17.45
C LEU A 231 -4.69 6.86 -17.83
N LEU A 232 -3.61 6.37 -17.21
CA LEU A 232 -3.11 5.01 -17.45
C LEU A 232 -4.11 3.96 -16.98
N ILE A 233 -4.83 4.22 -15.89
CA ILE A 233 -5.93 3.37 -15.44
C ILE A 233 -7.04 3.32 -16.49
N MET A 234 -7.45 4.48 -17.03
CA MET A 234 -8.48 4.55 -18.07
C MET A 234 -8.07 3.86 -19.37
N SER A 235 -6.79 3.90 -19.74
CA SER A 235 -6.26 3.21 -20.93
C SER A 235 -5.83 1.77 -20.65
N GLU A 236 -5.96 1.28 -19.41
CA GLU A 236 -5.51 -0.05 -18.98
C GLU A 236 -4.03 -0.33 -19.30
N ALA A 237 -3.22 0.73 -19.27
CA ALA A 237 -1.82 0.69 -19.63
C ALA A 237 -0.96 0.48 -18.37
N TYR A 238 -0.80 -0.79 -18.01
CA TYR A 238 0.06 -1.21 -16.90
C TYR A 238 1.36 -1.78 -17.45
N THR A 239 2.47 -1.09 -17.20
CA THR A 239 3.84 -1.57 -17.48
C THR A 239 4.36 -2.44 -16.34
#